data_AF-A0A2T9XQL7-F1
#
_entry.id   AF-A0A2T9XQL7-F1
#
_cell.length_a   1.000
_cell.length_b   1.000
_cell.length_c   1.000
_cell.angle_alpha   90.00
_cell.angle_beta   90.00
_cell.angle_gamma   90.00
#
_symmetry.space_group_name_H-M   'P 1'
#
loop_
_entity.id
_entity.type
_entity.pdbx_description
1 polymer ?
#
loop_
_entity_poly.entity_id
_entity_poly.type
_entity_poly.pdbx_seq_one_letter_code
_entity_poly.pdbx_strand_id
1 'polypeptide(L)'
;MSNVTVTDRFKGARIIALLTIIAGVVLIVAGGITWGAVASQLKDEKIEVAAVTPEEPGSLAGKVVQDPFTAFAQANAINHHALTATGGRTYAELGDDITAKKAELKTAGTSDADIAKDADVLKLQGQRTTIMNGSFLRASLFTSVVAFGIAALVIGLGILFILVGYAIRVLAVKQETVVAPVAVATQV
;
A
#
# COMPACT_ATOMS: atom_id res chain seq x y z
N MET A 1 -12.27 18.35 60.71
CA MET A 1 -12.55 18.88 59.37
C MET A 1 -11.46 18.39 58.43
N SER A 2 -11.72 17.35 57.64
CA SER A 2 -10.81 16.86 56.61
C SER A 2 -11.24 17.46 55.28
N ASN A 3 -10.48 18.43 54.77
CA ASN A 3 -10.64 18.89 53.41
C ASN A 3 -10.14 17.79 52.47
N VAL A 4 -11.06 17.09 51.82
CA VAL A 4 -10.70 16.21 50.70
C VAL A 4 -10.47 17.11 49.49
N THR A 5 -9.21 17.37 49.17
CA THR A 5 -8.83 18.01 47.91
C THR A 5 -9.11 17.01 46.79
N VAL A 6 -10.24 17.15 46.12
CA VAL A 6 -10.49 16.43 44.85
C VAL A 6 -9.60 17.08 43.80
N THR A 7 -8.39 16.55 43.63
CA THR A 7 -7.49 16.99 42.57
C THR A 7 -8.20 16.89 41.22
N ASP A 8 -8.02 17.92 40.40
CA ASP A 8 -8.55 18.26 39.07
C ASP A 8 -8.46 17.16 37.98
N ARG A 9 -8.77 15.89 38.28
CA ARG A 9 -8.66 14.75 37.36
C ARG A 9 -9.42 14.96 36.04
N PHE A 10 -10.47 15.80 36.08
CA PHE A 10 -11.24 16.21 34.90
C PHE A 10 -10.50 17.15 33.95
N LYS A 11 -9.58 18.01 34.43
CA LYS A 11 -8.77 18.88 33.57
C LYS A 11 -7.73 18.07 32.80
N GLY A 12 -7.08 17.11 33.46
CA GLY A 12 -6.12 16.20 32.83
C GLY A 12 -6.75 15.38 31.69
N ALA A 13 -7.93 14.79 31.93
CA ALA A 13 -8.65 14.01 30.91
C ALA A 13 -9.04 14.86 29.68
N ARG A 14 -9.44 16.13 29.88
CA ARG A 14 -9.77 17.04 28.77
C ARG A 14 -8.54 17.41 27.93
N ILE A 15 -7.40 17.64 28.57
CA ILE A 15 -6.13 17.92 27.86
C ILE A 15 -5.71 16.70 27.04
N ILE A 16 -5.73 15.50 27.65
CA ILE A 16 -5.40 14.25 26.96
C ILE A 16 -6.34 14.04 25.77
N ALA A 17 -7.65 14.20 25.95
CA ALA A 17 -8.63 14.10 24.86
C ALA A 17 -8.33 15.06 23.70
N LEU A 18 -8.02 16.33 24.01
CA LEU A 18 -7.67 17.32 22.99
C LEU A 18 -6.40 16.93 22.23
N LEU A 19 -5.35 16.51 22.95
CA LEU A 19 -4.09 16.07 22.34
C LEU A 19 -4.30 14.84 21.44
N THR A 20 -5.10 13.87 21.86
CA THR A 20 -5.41 12.69 21.04
C THR A 20 -6.17 13.06 19.77
N ILE A 21 -7.14 13.97 19.84
CA ILE A 21 -7.86 14.45 18.67
C ILE A 21 -6.90 15.17 17.71
N ILE A 22 -6.04 16.06 18.22
CA ILE A 22 -5.05 16.77 17.40
C ILE A 22 -4.11 15.77 16.72
N ALA A 23 -3.59 14.79 17.46
CA ALA A 23 -2.75 13.74 16.89
C ALA A 23 -3.49 12.99 15.77
N GLY A 24 -4.76 12.65 15.96
CA GLY A 24 -5.57 12.01 14.93
C GLY A 24 -5.73 12.86 13.67
N VAL A 25 -5.99 14.16 13.81
CA VAL A 25 -6.07 15.10 12.68
C VAL A 25 -4.73 15.18 11.93
N VAL A 26 -3.61 15.27 12.66
CA VAL A 26 -2.28 15.28 12.06
C VAL A 26 -2.02 14.02 11.24
N LEU A 27 -2.40 12.85 11.75
CA LEU A 27 -2.27 11.59 11.02
C LEU A 27 -3.12 11.57 9.73
N ILE A 28 -4.37 12.04 9.78
CA ILE A 28 -5.22 12.14 8.57
C ILE A 28 -4.56 13.04 7.53
N VAL A 29 -4.06 14.21 7.93
CA VAL A 29 -3.39 15.15 7.02
C VAL A 29 -2.13 14.54 6.44
N ALA A 30 -1.28 13.93 7.27
CA ALA A 30 -0.04 13.29 6.83
C ALA A 30 -0.30 12.14 5.84
N GLY A 31 -1.29 11.29 6.13
CA GLY A 31 -1.70 10.21 5.24
C GLY A 31 -2.29 10.73 3.92
N GLY A 32 -3.10 11.79 3.96
CA GLY A 32 -3.65 12.45 2.77
C GLY A 32 -2.56 13.07 1.89
N ILE A 33 -1.57 13.75 2.48
CA ILE A 33 -0.41 14.28 1.76
C ILE A 33 0.38 13.15 1.09
N THR A 34 0.64 12.07 1.83
CA THR A 34 1.38 10.91 1.31
C THR A 34 0.62 10.26 0.14
N TRP A 35 -0.69 10.06 0.27
CA TRP A 35 -1.53 9.54 -0.82
C TRP A 35 -1.47 10.43 -2.05
N GLY A 36 -1.62 11.74 -1.88
CA GLY A 36 -1.56 12.72 -2.97
C GLY A 36 -0.20 12.71 -3.68
N ALA A 37 0.90 12.61 -2.93
CA ALA A 37 2.25 12.55 -3.49
C ALA A 37 2.47 11.29 -4.35
N VAL A 38 2.03 10.12 -3.89
CA VAL A 38 2.13 8.86 -4.67
C VAL A 38 1.27 8.94 -5.93
N ALA A 39 0.03 9.45 -5.81
CA ALA A 39 -0.86 9.63 -6.95
C ALA A 39 -0.29 10.58 -8.00
N SER A 40 0.34 11.69 -7.58
CA SER A 40 1.01 12.62 -8.48
C SER A 40 2.17 11.95 -9.21
N GLN A 41 3.04 11.23 -8.48
CA GLN A 41 4.18 10.54 -9.09
C GLN A 41 3.73 9.52 -10.13
N LEU A 42 2.73 8.70 -9.83
CA LEU A 42 2.19 7.74 -10.80
C LEU A 42 1.60 8.41 -12.05
N LYS A 43 0.86 9.50 -11.85
CA LYS A 43 0.27 10.27 -12.95
C LYS A 43 1.32 10.90 -13.85
N ASP A 44 2.42 11.38 -13.27
CA ASP A 44 3.53 12.02 -14.00
C ASP A 44 4.28 11.03 -14.90
N GLU A 45 4.28 9.73 -14.56
CA GLU A 45 4.82 8.66 -15.41
C GLU A 45 3.99 8.39 -16.68
N LYS A 46 2.77 8.96 -16.80
CA LYS A 46 1.88 8.84 -17.98
C LYS A 46 1.66 7.40 -18.44
N ILE A 47 1.58 6.49 -17.49
CA ILE A 47 1.30 5.08 -17.76
C ILE A 47 -0.21 4.91 -17.87
N GLU A 48 -0.66 4.21 -18.91
CA GLU A 48 -2.04 3.76 -19.05
C GLU A 48 -2.12 2.24 -18.83
N VAL A 49 -3.23 1.79 -18.26
CA VAL A 49 -3.49 0.36 -18.09
C VAL A 49 -3.60 -0.30 -19.47
N ALA A 50 -2.66 -1.17 -19.77
CA ALA A 50 -2.66 -1.97 -20.99
C ALA A 50 -3.84 -2.94 -20.99
N ALA A 51 -4.42 -3.16 -22.16
CA ALA A 51 -5.41 -4.21 -22.35
C ALA A 51 -4.78 -5.59 -22.09
N VAL A 52 -5.44 -6.47 -21.36
CA VAL A 52 -4.94 -7.84 -21.11
C VAL A 52 -4.94 -8.64 -22.41
N THR A 53 -6.06 -8.63 -23.13
CA THR A 53 -6.19 -9.10 -24.52
C THR A 53 -7.05 -8.12 -25.33
N PRO A 54 -7.04 -8.17 -26.67
CA PRO A 54 -7.94 -7.37 -27.51
C PRO A 54 -9.43 -7.66 -27.26
N GLU A 55 -9.77 -8.92 -26.97
CA GLU A 55 -11.15 -9.38 -26.76
C GLU A 55 -11.62 -9.11 -25.32
N GLU A 56 -10.70 -9.14 -24.37
CA GLU A 56 -10.96 -8.93 -22.94
C GLU A 56 -9.93 -7.92 -22.37
N PRO A 57 -10.07 -6.62 -22.70
CA PRO A 57 -9.08 -5.62 -22.31
C PRO A 57 -8.99 -5.43 -20.79
N GLY A 58 -10.05 -5.74 -20.06
CA GLY A 58 -10.17 -5.50 -18.62
C GLY A 58 -10.85 -4.15 -18.31
N SER A 59 -11.54 -4.08 -17.17
CA SER A 59 -12.43 -2.96 -16.82
C SER A 59 -11.74 -1.61 -16.59
N LEU A 60 -10.41 -1.61 -16.44
CA LEU A 60 -9.60 -0.41 -16.21
C LEU A 60 -8.65 -0.09 -17.38
N ALA A 61 -8.70 -0.86 -18.47
CA ALA A 61 -7.86 -0.61 -19.65
C ALA A 61 -8.04 0.81 -20.20
N GLY A 62 -6.93 1.41 -20.65
CA GLY A 62 -6.87 2.78 -21.16
C GLY A 62 -7.01 3.87 -20.09
N LYS A 63 -7.17 3.52 -18.81
CA LYS A 63 -7.16 4.51 -17.72
C LYS A 63 -5.73 4.82 -17.32
N VAL A 64 -5.50 6.08 -16.95
CA VAL A 64 -4.22 6.52 -16.37
C VAL A 64 -3.99 5.83 -15.03
N VAL A 65 -2.78 5.32 -14.83
CA VAL A 65 -2.31 4.74 -13.58
C VAL A 65 -2.04 5.87 -12.58
N GLN A 66 -2.89 6.03 -11.59
CA GLN A 66 -2.78 7.10 -10.57
C GLN A 66 -3.31 6.70 -9.19
N ASP A 67 -3.80 5.48 -9.06
CA ASP A 67 -4.47 4.97 -7.86
C ASP A 67 -4.15 3.47 -7.69
N PRO A 68 -4.43 2.88 -6.51
CA PRO A 68 -4.02 1.50 -6.27
C PRO A 68 -4.70 0.48 -7.21
N PHE A 69 -5.91 0.75 -7.71
CA PHE A 69 -6.63 -0.19 -8.57
C PHE A 69 -6.09 -0.15 -10.00
N THR A 70 -5.83 1.04 -10.53
CA THR A 70 -5.21 1.20 -11.86
C THR A 70 -3.77 0.69 -11.87
N ALA A 71 -2.99 0.93 -10.80
CA ALA A 71 -1.65 0.37 -10.66
C ALA A 71 -1.65 -1.17 -10.60
N PHE A 72 -2.56 -1.76 -9.82
CA PHE A 72 -2.73 -3.20 -9.75
C PHE A 72 -3.16 -3.81 -11.09
N ALA A 73 -4.12 -3.19 -11.78
CA ALA A 73 -4.57 -3.63 -13.09
C ALA A 73 -3.43 -3.61 -14.13
N GLN A 74 -2.63 -2.55 -14.15
CA GLN A 74 -1.47 -2.46 -15.04
C GLN A 74 -0.43 -3.53 -14.70
N ALA A 75 -0.15 -3.77 -13.42
CA ALA A 75 0.77 -4.82 -13.01
C ALA A 75 0.31 -6.22 -13.48
N ASN A 76 -1.00 -6.47 -13.51
CA ASN A 76 -1.55 -7.73 -14.02
C ASN A 76 -1.49 -7.82 -15.55
N ALA A 77 -1.78 -6.73 -16.26
CA ALA A 77 -1.64 -6.69 -17.71
C ALA A 77 -0.18 -6.95 -18.14
N ILE A 78 0.79 -6.35 -17.45
CA ILE A 78 2.22 -6.61 -17.67
C ILE A 78 2.54 -8.09 -17.44
N ASN A 79 2.01 -8.71 -16.38
CA ASN A 79 2.25 -10.13 -16.13
C ASN A 79 1.75 -11.01 -17.26
N HIS A 80 0.53 -10.73 -17.73
CA HIS A 80 -0.08 -11.46 -18.84
C HIS A 80 0.80 -11.34 -20.09
N HIS A 81 1.13 -10.13 -20.52
CA HIS A 81 1.97 -9.89 -21.70
C HIS A 81 3.36 -10.51 -21.58
N ALA A 82 3.96 -10.43 -20.40
CA ALA A 82 5.28 -11.02 -20.17
C ALA A 82 5.22 -12.55 -20.27
N LEU A 83 4.23 -13.21 -19.67
CA LEU A 83 4.05 -14.65 -19.77
C LEU A 83 3.66 -15.09 -21.19
N THR A 84 2.80 -14.35 -21.88
CA THR A 84 2.48 -14.63 -23.28
C THR A 84 3.72 -14.55 -24.15
N ALA A 85 4.57 -13.55 -23.95
CA ALA A 85 5.82 -13.38 -24.70
C ALA A 85 6.85 -14.50 -24.44
N THR A 86 6.82 -15.12 -23.26
CA THR A 86 7.73 -16.22 -22.88
C THR A 86 7.14 -17.61 -23.06
N GLY A 87 5.92 -17.73 -23.57
CA GLY A 87 5.23 -19.03 -23.68
C GLY A 87 4.91 -19.64 -22.32
N GLY A 88 4.63 -18.81 -21.31
CA GLY A 88 4.28 -19.22 -19.95
C GLY A 88 5.47 -19.46 -19.03
N ARG A 89 6.71 -19.30 -19.53
CA ARG A 89 7.92 -19.60 -18.76
C ARG A 89 8.33 -18.47 -17.83
N THR A 90 8.75 -18.84 -16.63
CA THR A 90 9.30 -17.94 -15.61
C THR A 90 10.77 -17.61 -15.86
N TYR A 91 11.30 -16.63 -15.13
CA TYR A 91 12.70 -16.22 -15.22
C TYR A 91 13.70 -17.35 -14.92
N ALA A 92 13.35 -18.23 -13.96
CA ALA A 92 14.18 -19.37 -13.58
C ALA A 92 14.15 -20.45 -14.66
N GLU A 93 12.95 -20.83 -15.12
CA GLU A 93 12.77 -21.84 -16.17
C GLU A 93 13.46 -21.45 -17.48
N LEU A 94 13.40 -20.17 -17.87
CA LEU A 94 14.15 -19.69 -19.04
C LEU A 94 15.67 -19.77 -18.82
N GLY A 95 16.15 -19.61 -17.59
CA GLY A 95 17.56 -19.82 -17.26
C GLY A 95 17.98 -21.28 -17.45
N ASP A 96 17.13 -22.22 -17.04
CA ASP A 96 17.34 -23.65 -17.21
C ASP A 96 17.30 -24.03 -18.69
N ASP A 97 16.36 -23.50 -19.47
CA ASP A 97 16.27 -23.74 -20.92
C ASP A 97 17.50 -23.22 -21.68
N ILE A 98 17.98 -22.03 -21.34
CA ILE A 98 19.20 -21.48 -21.94
C ILE A 98 20.38 -22.41 -21.64
N THR A 99 20.48 -22.89 -20.39
CA THR A 99 21.56 -23.78 -19.98
C THR A 99 21.48 -25.12 -20.72
N ALA A 100 20.28 -25.71 -20.80
CA ALA A 100 20.02 -26.95 -21.53
C ALA A 100 20.35 -26.82 -23.02
N LYS A 101 19.90 -25.73 -23.67
CA LYS A 101 20.15 -25.48 -25.10
C LYS A 101 21.64 -25.28 -25.40
N LYS A 102 22.37 -24.56 -24.54
CA LYS A 102 23.83 -24.42 -24.66
C LYS A 102 24.54 -25.77 -24.51
N ALA A 103 24.10 -26.61 -23.58
CA ALA A 103 24.65 -27.95 -23.40
C ALA A 103 24.41 -28.84 -24.63
N GLU A 104 23.21 -28.81 -25.19
CA GLU A 104 22.85 -29.54 -26.42
C GLU A 104 23.76 -29.12 -27.59
N LEU A 105 23.88 -27.81 -27.85
CA LEU A 105 24.73 -27.30 -28.93
C LEU A 105 26.21 -27.65 -28.74
N LYS A 106 26.68 -27.65 -27.49
CA LYS A 106 28.05 -28.06 -27.15
C LYS A 106 28.27 -29.55 -27.40
N THR A 107 27.31 -30.41 -27.05
CA THR A 107 27.38 -31.85 -27.38
C THR A 107 27.31 -32.12 -28.88
N ALA A 108 26.65 -31.24 -29.65
CA ALA A 108 26.62 -31.30 -31.10
C ALA A 108 27.92 -30.78 -31.78
N GLY A 109 28.94 -30.40 -30.99
CA GLY A 109 30.24 -29.94 -31.50
C GLY A 109 30.31 -28.46 -31.86
N THR A 110 29.29 -27.66 -31.49
CA THR A 110 29.28 -26.21 -31.73
C THR A 110 30.29 -25.51 -30.83
N SER A 111 31.05 -24.55 -31.37
CA SER A 111 32.02 -23.77 -30.57
C SER A 111 31.31 -22.82 -29.60
N ASP A 112 31.95 -22.50 -28.46
CA ASP A 112 31.37 -21.56 -27.48
C ASP A 112 31.07 -20.17 -28.10
N ALA A 113 31.84 -19.76 -29.13
CA ALA A 113 31.64 -18.50 -29.86
C ALA A 113 30.39 -18.53 -30.77
N ASP A 114 30.07 -19.69 -31.34
CA ASP A 114 28.90 -19.86 -32.21
C ASP A 114 27.63 -20.08 -31.38
N ILE A 115 27.73 -20.80 -30.25
CA ILE A 115 26.64 -20.95 -29.27
C ILE A 115 26.15 -19.59 -28.76
N ALA A 116 27.06 -18.63 -28.56
CA ALA A 116 26.70 -17.29 -28.10
C ALA A 116 25.89 -16.49 -29.14
N LYS A 117 25.97 -16.85 -30.43
CA LYS A 117 25.27 -16.20 -31.54
C LYS A 117 24.09 -17.01 -32.06
N ASP A 118 23.87 -18.20 -31.49
CA ASP A 118 22.78 -19.07 -31.88
C ASP A 118 21.43 -18.35 -31.69
N ALA A 119 20.57 -18.47 -32.71
CA ALA A 119 19.31 -17.75 -32.75
C ALA A 119 18.34 -18.18 -31.62
N ASP A 120 18.34 -19.45 -31.25
CA ASP A 120 17.48 -19.97 -30.19
C ASP A 120 17.97 -19.52 -28.82
N VAL A 121 19.29 -19.56 -28.60
CA VAL A 121 19.91 -19.06 -27.36
C VAL A 121 19.64 -17.56 -27.19
N LEU A 122 19.79 -16.76 -28.25
CA LEU A 122 19.50 -15.33 -28.23
C LEU A 122 18.00 -15.05 -27.99
N LYS A 123 17.11 -15.84 -28.58
CA LYS A 123 15.66 -15.74 -28.35
C LYS A 123 15.30 -16.01 -26.89
N LEU A 124 15.81 -17.10 -26.31
CA LEU A 124 15.58 -17.43 -24.90
C LEU A 124 16.15 -16.35 -23.96
N GLN A 125 17.32 -15.79 -24.27
CA GLN A 125 17.88 -14.66 -23.53
C GLN A 125 16.99 -13.41 -23.63
N GLY A 126 16.47 -13.10 -24.81
CA GLY A 126 15.53 -11.99 -25.01
C GLY A 126 14.23 -12.17 -24.23
N GLN A 127 13.67 -13.38 -24.20
CA GLN A 127 12.52 -13.74 -23.39
C GLN A 127 12.83 -13.60 -21.89
N ARG A 128 14.02 -14.02 -21.45
CA ARG A 128 14.46 -13.89 -20.06
C ARG A 128 14.60 -12.43 -19.63
N THR A 129 15.10 -11.57 -20.50
CA THR A 129 15.15 -10.11 -20.28
C THR A 129 13.73 -9.52 -20.22
N THR A 130 12.81 -9.99 -21.06
CA THR A 130 11.42 -9.52 -21.09
C THR A 130 10.70 -9.83 -19.79
N ILE A 131 10.76 -11.08 -19.30
CA ILE A 131 10.10 -11.46 -18.03
C ILE A 131 10.75 -10.78 -16.82
N MET A 132 12.06 -10.54 -16.87
CA MET A 132 12.79 -9.81 -15.86
C MET A 132 12.29 -8.35 -15.77
N ASN A 133 12.25 -7.64 -16.91
CA ASN A 133 11.75 -6.27 -16.98
C ASN A 133 10.28 -6.19 -16.54
N GLY A 134 9.44 -7.13 -16.99
CA GLY A 134 8.05 -7.24 -16.54
C GLY A 134 7.93 -7.40 -15.03
N SER A 135 8.75 -8.26 -14.43
CA SER A 135 8.77 -8.46 -12.97
C SER A 135 9.21 -7.21 -12.22
N PHE A 136 10.19 -6.47 -12.73
CA PHE A 136 10.62 -5.20 -12.13
C PHE A 136 9.54 -4.13 -12.19
N LEU A 137 8.91 -3.93 -13.35
CA LEU A 137 7.81 -2.96 -13.49
C LEU A 137 6.62 -3.31 -12.61
N ARG A 138 6.30 -4.60 -12.46
CA ARG A 138 5.26 -5.05 -11.53
C ARG A 138 5.63 -4.79 -10.08
N ALA A 139 6.87 -5.08 -9.70
CA ALA A 139 7.35 -4.85 -8.34
C ALA A 139 7.30 -3.35 -7.97
N SER A 140 7.67 -2.46 -8.90
CA SER A 140 7.56 -1.02 -8.67
C SER A 140 6.09 -0.58 -8.54
N LEU A 141 5.20 -1.03 -9.43
CA LEU A 141 3.76 -0.73 -9.34
C LEU A 141 3.13 -1.27 -8.04
N PHE A 142 3.48 -2.47 -7.60
CA PHE A 142 3.00 -3.02 -6.33
C PHE A 142 3.56 -2.28 -5.12
N THR A 143 4.79 -1.76 -5.21
CA THR A 143 5.35 -0.89 -4.17
C THR A 143 4.49 0.38 -4.02
N SER A 144 4.01 0.95 -5.12
CA SER A 144 3.05 2.07 -5.10
C SER A 144 1.69 1.66 -4.50
N VAL A 145 1.16 0.48 -4.83
CA VAL A 145 -0.08 -0.05 -4.22
C VAL A 145 0.07 -0.19 -2.70
N VAL A 146 1.21 -0.71 -2.24
CA VAL A 146 1.52 -0.82 -0.81
C VAL A 146 1.62 0.57 -0.17
N ALA A 147 2.23 1.55 -0.83
CA ALA A 147 2.32 2.91 -0.33
C ALA A 147 0.93 3.55 -0.13
N PHE A 148 0.00 3.35 -1.07
CA PHE A 148 -1.40 3.74 -0.87
C PHE A 148 -2.05 3.03 0.32
N GLY A 149 -1.82 1.71 0.46
CA GLY A 149 -2.32 0.94 1.60
C GLY A 149 -1.83 1.49 2.95
N ILE A 150 -0.55 1.85 3.05
CA ILE A 150 0.03 2.47 4.25
C ILE A 150 -0.58 3.86 4.50
N ALA A 151 -0.73 4.69 3.46
CA ALA A 151 -1.36 5.99 3.59
C ALA A 151 -2.82 5.88 4.09
N ALA A 152 -3.61 4.95 3.56
CA ALA A 152 -4.95 4.66 4.07
C ALA A 152 -4.96 4.17 5.51
N LEU A 153 -4.02 3.31 5.90
CA LEU A 153 -3.88 2.84 7.28
C LEU A 153 -3.63 4.03 8.23
N VAL A 154 -2.72 4.94 7.87
CA VAL A 154 -2.40 6.14 8.65
C VAL A 154 -3.63 7.03 8.81
N ILE A 155 -4.41 7.24 7.75
CA ILE A 155 -5.68 7.98 7.81
C ILE A 155 -6.66 7.26 8.75
N GLY A 156 -6.81 5.94 8.61
CA GLY A 156 -7.69 5.13 9.45
C GLY A 156 -7.32 5.19 10.94
N LEU A 157 -6.03 5.15 11.26
CA LEU A 157 -5.53 5.36 12.63
C LEU A 157 -5.83 6.77 13.13
N GLY A 158 -5.71 7.78 12.27
CA GLY A 158 -6.08 9.15 12.61
C GLY A 158 -7.56 9.29 12.98
N ILE A 159 -8.45 8.66 12.20
CA ILE A 159 -9.89 8.59 12.51
C ILE A 159 -10.13 7.89 13.85
N LEU A 160 -9.46 6.76 14.08
CA LEU A 160 -9.55 6.02 15.34
C LEU A 160 -9.14 6.90 16.54
N PHE A 161 -8.06 7.67 16.41
CA PHE A 161 -7.59 8.57 17.46
C PHE A 161 -8.60 9.68 17.75
N ILE A 162 -9.23 10.24 16.72
CA ILE A 162 -10.30 11.23 16.90
C ILE A 162 -11.49 10.62 17.66
N LEU A 163 -11.91 9.41 17.30
CA LEU A 163 -13.01 8.72 17.98
C LEU A 163 -12.69 8.43 19.45
N VAL A 164 -11.48 7.96 19.74
CA VAL A 164 -11.01 7.70 21.12
C VAL A 164 -10.94 9.00 21.92
N GLY A 165 -10.34 10.06 21.36
CA GLY A 165 -10.27 11.36 22.02
C GLY A 165 -11.66 11.97 22.26
N TYR A 166 -12.58 11.80 21.32
CA TYR A 166 -13.98 12.21 21.49
C TYR A 166 -14.68 11.42 22.61
N ALA A 167 -14.49 10.10 22.68
CA ALA A 167 -15.04 9.27 23.75
C ALA A 167 -14.53 9.70 25.14
N ILE A 168 -13.22 9.95 25.28
CA ILE A 168 -12.63 10.46 26.53
C ILE A 168 -13.24 11.82 26.90
N ARG A 169 -13.40 12.72 25.91
CA ARG A 169 -14.01 14.03 26.13
C ARG A 169 -15.43 13.91 26.66
N VAL A 170 -16.26 13.04 26.08
CA VAL A 170 -17.65 12.81 26.52
C VAL A 170 -17.69 12.28 27.96
N LEU A 171 -16.81 11.33 28.31
CA LEU A 171 -16.74 10.77 29.66
C LEU A 171 -16.25 11.79 30.71
N ALA A 172 -15.36 12.71 30.34
CA ALA A 172 -14.83 13.75 31.23
C ALA A 172 -15.82 14.91 31.51
N VAL A 173 -16.99 14.95 30.88
CA VAL A 173 -18.02 15.98 31.08
C VAL A 173 -19.11 15.55 32.08
N LYS A 174 -19.19 14.26 32.44
CA LYS A 174 -20.20 13.75 33.38
C LYS A 174 -19.84 14.12 34.83
N GLN A 175 -20.19 15.32 35.26
CA GLN A 175 -20.18 15.74 36.66
C GLN A 175 -21.45 15.22 37.35
N GLU A 176 -21.29 14.31 38.30
CA GLU A 176 -22.32 14.05 39.30
C GLU A 176 -22.49 15.32 40.14
N THR A 177 -23.63 15.99 39.97
CA THR A 177 -24.13 16.93 40.95
C THR A 177 -24.41 16.15 42.24
N VAL A 178 -23.43 16.06 43.14
CA VAL A 178 -23.68 15.61 44.51
C VAL A 178 -24.44 16.73 45.20
N VAL A 179 -25.77 16.62 45.22
CA VAL A 179 -26.61 17.46 46.07
C VAL A 179 -26.39 16.99 47.50
N ALA A 180 -25.64 17.77 48.29
CA ALA A 180 -25.48 17.50 49.71
C ALA A 180 -26.86 17.56 50.40
N PRO A 181 -27.22 16.59 51.26
CA PRO A 181 -28.48 16.65 51.99
C PRO A 181 -28.49 17.90 52.88
N VAL A 182 -29.54 18.71 52.76
CA VAL A 182 -29.81 19.85 53.65
C VAL A 182 -29.94 19.28 55.07
N ALA A 183 -28.99 19.63 55.94
CA ALA A 183 -29.09 19.31 57.36
C ALA A 183 -30.31 20.05 57.94
N VAL A 184 -31.37 19.31 58.25
CA VAL A 184 -32.51 19.84 59.00
C VAL A 184 -32.03 20.09 60.42
N ALA A 185 -31.79 21.35 60.75
CA ALA A 185 -31.58 21.78 62.12
C ALA A 185 -32.93 21.71 62.85
N THR A 186 -33.19 20.61 63.54
CA THR A 186 -34.28 20.55 64.52
C THR A 186 -33.83 21.29 65.77
N GLN A 187 -34.30 22.52 65.95
CA GLN A 187 -34.44 23.12 67.27
C GLN A 187 -35.55 22.37 68.00
N VAL A 188 -35.25 21.73 69.14
CA VAL A 188 -35.80 22.01 70.51
C VAL A 188 -34.84 21.38 71.53
#